data_AF-A0A9D7MAP7-F1
#
_entry.id   AF-A0A9D7MAP7-F1
#
_cell.length_a   1.000
_cell.length_b   1.000
_cell.length_c   1.000
_cell.angle_alpha   90.00
_cell.angle_beta   90.00
_cell.angle_gamma   90.00
#
_symmetry.space_group_name_H-M   'P 1'
#
loop_
_entity.id
_entity.type
_entity.pdbx_description
1 polymer ?
#
loop_
_entity_poly.entity_id
_entity_poly.type
_entity_poly.pdbx_seq_one_letter_code
_entity_poly.pdbx_strand_id
1 'polypeptide(L)'
;MKGKFQYGGVLLFIIFFVALILPVLKFRFFLTVDGPAHLYNATIIREMLTGDQSLYALFFKFNEQLVPNWSGHFLMMLAGFIVPPWIAEKLVLLSIMISLPYVIYRILKARNIPINGSLLLILPFTFTLIFYLGFYNYLLGIAIMLWMMHLITQQKGPVSKLHS
;
A
#
# COMPACT_ATOMS: atom_id res chain seq x y z
N MET A 1 -17.77 -1.64 -32.10
CA MET A 1 -16.43 -2.20 -31.77
C MET A 1 -15.76 -1.61 -30.52
N LYS A 2 -16.11 -0.40 -30.03
CA LYS A 2 -15.49 0.21 -28.83
C LYS A 2 -15.71 -0.58 -27.51
N GLY A 3 -16.85 -1.24 -27.34
CA GLY A 3 -17.17 -1.97 -26.10
C GLY A 3 -16.32 -3.21 -25.84
N LYS A 4 -16.13 -4.10 -26.83
CA LYS A 4 -15.38 -5.36 -26.65
C LYS A 4 -13.90 -5.12 -26.25
N PHE A 5 -13.28 -4.08 -26.78
CA PHE A 5 -11.87 -3.75 -26.48
C PHE A 5 -11.68 -3.20 -25.06
N GLN A 6 -12.67 -2.45 -24.56
CA GLN A 6 -12.66 -1.90 -23.20
C GLN A 6 -12.80 -2.99 -22.12
N TYR A 7 -13.75 -3.93 -22.30
CA TYR A 7 -13.91 -5.06 -21.38
C TYR A 7 -12.72 -6.03 -21.43
N GLY A 8 -12.13 -6.24 -22.62
CA GLY A 8 -10.92 -7.05 -22.78
C GLY A 8 -9.72 -6.47 -22.03
N GLY A 9 -9.52 -5.15 -22.08
CA GLY A 9 -8.42 -4.49 -21.36
C GLY A 9 -8.53 -4.60 -19.84
N VAL A 10 -9.74 -4.45 -19.29
CA VAL A 10 -9.98 -4.60 -17.85
C VAL A 10 -9.78 -6.04 -17.39
N LEU A 11 -10.27 -7.03 -18.15
CA LEU A 11 -10.04 -8.44 -17.83
C LEU A 11 -8.56 -8.79 -17.83
N LEU A 12 -7.83 -8.35 -18.86
CA LEU A 12 -6.39 -8.57 -18.97
C LEU A 12 -5.64 -7.93 -17.79
N PHE A 13 -6.02 -6.72 -17.39
CA PHE A 13 -5.48 -6.06 -16.21
C PHE A 13 -5.70 -6.88 -14.93
N ILE A 14 -6.91 -7.38 -14.70
CA ILE A 14 -7.22 -8.21 -13.53
C ILE A 14 -6.37 -9.48 -13.53
N ILE A 15 -6.24 -10.16 -14.68
CA ILE A 15 -5.42 -11.37 -14.81
C ILE A 15 -3.96 -11.09 -14.44
N PHE A 16 -3.35 -10.05 -15.04
CA PHE A 16 -1.96 -9.71 -14.74
C PHE A 16 -1.77 -9.21 -13.32
N PHE A 17 -2.73 -8.47 -12.77
CA PHE A 17 -2.69 -8.01 -11.39
C PHE A 17 -2.75 -9.17 -10.39
N VAL A 18 -3.63 -10.16 -10.62
CA VAL A 18 -3.69 -11.37 -9.80
C VAL A 18 -2.39 -12.17 -9.92
N ALA A 19 -1.86 -12.34 -11.14
CA ALA A 19 -0.57 -12.99 -11.36
C ALA A 19 0.57 -12.27 -10.63
N LEU A 20 0.52 -10.94 -10.55
CA LEU A 20 1.50 -10.09 -9.87
C LEU A 20 1.42 -10.21 -8.34
N ILE A 21 0.23 -10.34 -7.76
CA ILE A 21 0.05 -10.56 -6.31
C ILE A 21 0.38 -12.00 -5.88
N LEU A 22 0.27 -12.96 -6.81
CA LEU A 22 0.40 -14.38 -6.51
C LEU A 22 1.67 -14.76 -5.72
N PRO A 23 2.88 -14.23 -6.01
CA PRO A 23 4.08 -14.53 -5.23
C PRO A 23 3.94 -14.15 -3.74
N VAL A 24 3.35 -12.99 -3.43
CA VAL A 24 3.13 -12.54 -2.04
C VAL A 24 2.14 -13.46 -1.31
N LEU A 25 1.13 -13.97 -2.03
CA LEU A 25 0.16 -14.90 -1.45
C LEU A 25 0.74 -16.30 -1.28
N LYS A 26 1.47 -16.81 -2.28
CA LYS A 26 1.96 -18.19 -2.36
C LYS A 26 2.98 -18.51 -1.28
N PHE A 27 3.94 -17.62 -1.04
CA PHE A 27 5.00 -17.88 -0.07
C PHE A 27 4.61 -17.40 1.32
N ARG A 28 4.90 -18.17 2.36
CA ARG A 28 4.61 -17.77 3.75
C ARG A 28 5.26 -16.44 4.10
N PHE A 29 6.50 -16.24 3.69
CA PHE A 29 7.24 -15.00 3.83
C PHE A 29 7.58 -14.48 2.44
N PHE A 30 7.30 -13.21 2.20
CA PHE A 30 7.75 -12.54 0.99
C PHE A 30 9.03 -11.77 1.32
N LEU A 31 10.10 -12.01 0.55
CA LEU A 31 11.43 -11.50 0.88
C LEU A 31 11.53 -10.03 0.50
N THR A 32 11.59 -9.17 1.52
CA THR A 32 12.05 -7.79 1.42
C THR A 32 13.19 -7.58 2.41
N VAL A 33 14.02 -6.56 2.18
CA VAL A 33 15.22 -6.30 3.00
C VAL A 33 14.81 -5.88 4.42
N ASP A 34 14.01 -4.82 4.57
CA ASP A 34 13.64 -4.30 5.88
C ASP A 34 12.37 -4.93 6.48
N GLY A 35 11.60 -5.71 5.71
CA GLY A 35 10.35 -6.34 6.17
C GLY A 35 10.45 -7.10 7.49
N PRO A 36 11.43 -8.02 7.64
CA PRO A 36 11.65 -8.71 8.91
C PRO A 36 11.93 -7.77 10.08
N ALA A 37 12.70 -6.70 9.86
CA ALA A 37 13.00 -5.71 10.90
C ALA A 37 11.74 -4.90 11.29
N HIS A 38 10.88 -4.57 10.32
CA HIS A 38 9.61 -3.92 10.63
C HIS A 38 8.69 -4.81 11.44
N LEU A 39 8.58 -6.08 11.06
CA LEU A 39 7.72 -7.03 11.75
C LEU A 39 8.21 -7.34 13.17
N TYR A 40 9.53 -7.44 13.34
CA TYR A 40 10.17 -7.59 14.65
C TYR A 40 9.85 -6.40 15.58
N ASN A 41 10.09 -5.17 15.11
CA ASN A 41 9.80 -3.97 15.90
C ASN A 41 8.30 -3.85 16.23
N ALA A 42 7.42 -4.12 15.26
CA ALA A 42 5.97 -4.13 15.49
C ALA A 42 5.57 -5.14 16.57
N THR A 43 6.22 -6.31 16.60
CA THR A 43 5.99 -7.35 17.62
C THR A 43 6.46 -6.89 19.00
N ILE A 44 7.68 -6.34 19.12
CA ILE A 44 8.17 -5.77 20.40
C ILE A 44 7.20 -4.72 20.91
N ILE A 45 6.80 -3.77 20.05
CA ILE A 45 5.86 -2.70 20.42
C ILE A 45 4.56 -3.31 20.97
N ARG A 46 4.02 -4.33 20.31
CA ARG A 46 2.79 -5.02 20.74
C ARG A 46 2.96 -5.65 22.13
N GLU A 47 4.04 -6.40 22.34
CA GLU A 47 4.33 -7.09 23.60
C GLU A 47 4.58 -6.10 24.74
N MET A 48 5.29 -5.00 24.48
CA MET A 48 5.51 -3.94 25.47
C MET A 48 4.23 -3.21 25.88
N LEU A 49 3.23 -3.13 25.00
CA LEU A 49 1.94 -2.49 25.30
C LEU A 49 0.94 -3.40 26.00
N THR A 50 1.08 -4.73 25.90
CA THR A 50 0.09 -5.68 26.40
C THR A 50 0.59 -6.63 27.47
N GLY A 51 1.91 -6.80 27.60
CA GLY A 51 2.52 -7.62 28.63
C GLY A 51 2.84 -6.82 29.88
N ASP A 52 2.14 -7.11 30.98
CA ASP A 52 2.64 -6.76 32.31
C ASP A 52 4.01 -7.42 32.48
N GLN A 53 5.06 -6.61 32.65
CA GLN A 53 6.45 -7.07 32.79
C GLN A 53 7.03 -7.84 31.58
N SER A 54 6.70 -7.43 30.35
CA SER A 54 7.32 -8.05 29.16
C SER A 54 8.86 -8.02 29.26
N LEU A 55 9.54 -9.14 28.98
CA LEU A 55 11.00 -9.24 28.92
C LEU A 55 11.61 -8.13 28.04
N TYR A 56 10.88 -7.72 27.00
CA TYR A 56 11.26 -6.63 26.12
C TYR A 56 11.40 -5.29 26.84
N ALA A 57 10.56 -4.98 27.84
CA ALA A 57 10.65 -3.73 28.60
C ALA A 57 11.95 -3.60 29.42
N LEU A 58 12.68 -4.70 29.65
CA LEU A 58 14.00 -4.66 30.29
C LEU A 58 15.13 -4.21 29.34
N PHE A 59 14.95 -4.38 28.02
CA PHE A 59 16.00 -4.14 27.02
C PHE A 59 15.64 -3.05 26.01
N PHE A 60 14.36 -2.72 25.86
CA PHE A 60 13.85 -1.78 24.87
C PHE A 60 13.09 -0.64 25.53
N LYS A 61 13.20 0.53 24.90
CA LYS A 61 12.40 1.72 25.19
C LYS A 61 11.86 2.29 23.88
N PHE A 62 10.73 2.99 23.96
CA PHE A 62 10.21 3.70 22.80
C PHE A 62 11.16 4.84 22.40
N ASN A 63 11.33 5.04 21.10
CA ASN A 63 12.08 6.17 20.59
C ASN A 63 11.21 7.42 20.68
N GLU A 64 11.67 8.44 21.41
CA GLU A 64 10.93 9.70 21.57
C GLU A 64 10.84 10.50 20.26
N GLN A 65 11.74 10.21 19.30
CA GLN A 65 11.74 10.85 18.00
C GLN A 65 10.83 10.11 17.02
N LEU A 66 10.04 10.89 16.26
CA LEU A 66 9.24 10.39 15.15
C LEU A 66 10.16 10.04 13.96
N VAL A 67 10.65 8.81 13.94
CA VAL A 67 11.36 8.22 12.80
C VAL A 67 10.40 7.77 11.69
N PRO A 68 10.85 7.70 10.42
CA PRO A 68 9.97 7.43 9.27
C PRO A 68 9.15 6.14 9.35
N ASN A 69 9.56 5.17 10.16
CA ASN A 69 8.98 3.82 10.21
C ASN A 69 7.81 3.62 11.17
N TRP A 70 7.51 4.62 12.02
CA TRP A 70 6.47 4.52 13.05
C TRP A 70 5.10 4.09 12.55
N SER A 71 4.60 4.67 11.46
CA SER A 71 3.26 4.36 10.95
C SER A 71 3.13 2.92 10.49
N GLY A 72 4.13 2.42 9.76
CA GLY A 72 4.22 1.02 9.34
C GLY A 72 4.33 0.04 10.51
N HIS A 73 5.17 0.34 11.51
CA HIS A 73 5.26 -0.46 12.73
C HIS A 73 3.91 -0.50 13.45
N PHE A 74 3.22 0.63 13.56
CA PHE A 74 1.91 0.72 14.20
C PHE A 74 0.85 -0.08 13.43
N LEU A 75 0.81 0.03 12.09
CA LEU A 75 -0.09 -0.75 11.23
C LEU A 75 0.11 -2.25 11.41
N MET A 76 1.37 -2.72 11.38
CA MET A 76 1.70 -4.13 11.57
C MET A 76 1.40 -4.62 12.98
N MET A 77 1.67 -3.79 14.00
CA MET A 77 1.37 -4.10 15.40
C MET A 77 -0.13 -4.27 15.62
N LEU A 78 -0.95 -3.35 15.09
CA LEU A 78 -2.40 -3.45 15.14
C LEU A 78 -2.92 -4.71 14.44
N ALA A 79 -2.42 -4.99 13.23
CA ALA A 79 -2.75 -6.24 12.54
C ALA A 79 -2.33 -7.47 13.36
N GLY A 80 -1.18 -7.39 14.04
CA GLY A 80 -0.65 -8.42 14.91
C GLY A 80 -1.55 -8.80 16.08
N PHE A 81 -2.52 -7.97 16.50
CA PHE A 81 -3.51 -8.39 17.50
C PHE A 81 -4.53 -9.40 16.98
N ILE A 82 -4.72 -9.46 15.66
CA ILE A 82 -5.77 -10.27 15.02
C ILE A 82 -5.15 -11.45 14.26
N VAL A 83 -3.98 -11.25 13.66
CA VAL A 83 -3.34 -12.23 12.79
C VAL A 83 -1.89 -12.53 13.21
N PRO A 84 -1.34 -13.69 12.84
CA PRO A 84 0.07 -13.98 13.02
C PRO A 84 0.98 -12.95 12.33
N PRO A 85 2.21 -12.72 12.84
CA PRO A 85 3.12 -11.70 12.31
C PRO A 85 3.34 -11.76 10.80
N TRP A 86 3.55 -12.94 10.23
CA TRP A 86 3.77 -13.11 8.79
C TRP A 86 2.56 -12.70 7.93
N ILE A 87 1.34 -12.76 8.48
CA ILE A 87 0.14 -12.25 7.82
C ILE A 87 0.08 -10.73 7.93
N ALA A 88 0.45 -10.16 9.08
CA ALA A 88 0.47 -8.70 9.28
C ALA A 88 1.37 -7.99 8.24
N GLU A 89 2.56 -8.51 8.00
CA GLU A 89 3.45 -8.00 6.94
C GLU A 89 2.82 -8.13 5.56
N LYS A 90 2.23 -9.29 5.24
CA LYS A 90 1.53 -9.49 3.96
C LYS A 90 0.40 -8.49 3.74
N LEU A 91 -0.37 -8.15 4.77
CA LEU A 91 -1.44 -7.17 4.65
C LEU A 91 -0.90 -5.80 4.24
N VAL A 92 0.26 -5.39 4.77
CA VAL A 92 0.95 -4.15 4.36
C VAL A 92 1.41 -4.24 2.90
N LEU A 93 2.09 -5.33 2.53
CA LEU A 93 2.56 -5.54 1.15
C LEU A 93 1.39 -5.50 0.16
N LEU A 94 0.31 -6.22 0.44
CA LEU A 94 -0.89 -6.24 -0.41
C LEU A 94 -1.55 -4.86 -0.48
N SER A 95 -1.58 -4.11 0.62
CA SER A 95 -2.12 -2.75 0.64
C SER A 95 -1.33 -1.82 -0.28
N ILE A 96 0.00 -1.93 -0.28
CA ILE A 96 0.86 -1.19 -1.23
C ILE A 96 0.57 -1.64 -2.66
N MET A 97 0.51 -2.96 -2.90
CA MET A 97 0.32 -3.51 -4.23
C MET A 97 -1.03 -3.13 -4.84
N ILE A 98 -2.08 -2.99 -4.02
CA ILE A 98 -3.43 -2.62 -4.45
C ILE A 98 -3.57 -1.11 -4.60
N SER A 99 -3.08 -0.34 -3.61
CA SER A 99 -3.36 1.10 -3.52
C SER A 99 -2.79 1.89 -4.69
N LEU A 100 -1.56 1.59 -5.13
CA LEU A 100 -0.91 2.32 -6.23
C LEU A 100 -1.64 2.15 -7.57
N PRO A 101 -1.89 0.92 -8.09
CA PRO A 101 -2.67 0.76 -9.31
C PRO A 101 -4.09 1.29 -9.20
N TYR A 102 -4.72 1.12 -8.02
CA TYR A 102 -6.07 1.60 -7.77
C TYR A 102 -6.16 3.13 -7.87
N VAL A 103 -5.23 3.86 -7.26
CA VAL A 103 -5.25 5.33 -7.26
C VAL A 103 -5.07 5.88 -8.68
N ILE A 104 -4.19 5.26 -9.47
CA ILE A 104 -3.96 5.68 -10.86
C ILE A 104 -5.20 5.37 -11.70
N TYR A 105 -5.80 4.19 -11.56
CA TYR A 105 -7.06 3.86 -12.22
C TYR A 105 -8.15 4.90 -11.93
N ARG A 106 -8.28 5.33 -10.67
CA ARG A 106 -9.25 6.37 -10.26
C ARG A 106 -8.97 7.72 -10.92
N ILE A 107 -7.70 8.12 -11.00
CA ILE A 107 -7.28 9.35 -11.68
C ILE A 107 -7.61 9.30 -13.18
N LEU A 108 -7.26 8.21 -13.87
CA LEU A 108 -7.54 8.03 -15.30
C LEU A 108 -9.04 8.09 -15.59
N LYS A 109 -9.85 7.38 -14.79
CA LYS A 109 -11.32 7.41 -14.91
C LYS A 109 -11.88 8.81 -14.74
N ALA A 110 -11.41 9.57 -13.76
CA ALA A 110 -11.87 10.93 -13.49
C ALA A 110 -11.51 11.95 -14.58
N ARG A 111 -10.47 11.66 -15.37
CA ARG A 111 -10.04 12.51 -16.50
C ARG A 111 -10.62 12.04 -17.84
N ASN A 112 -11.56 11.10 -17.83
CA ASN A 112 -12.10 10.47 -19.03
C ASN A 112 -11.01 9.91 -19.97
N ILE A 113 -9.84 9.55 -19.42
CA ILE A 113 -8.77 8.92 -20.18
C ILE A 113 -9.20 7.48 -20.43
N PRO A 114 -9.18 7.00 -21.69
CA PRO A 114 -9.66 5.67 -22.02
C PRO A 114 -8.84 4.60 -21.30
N ILE A 115 -9.52 3.80 -20.48
CA ILE A 115 -8.93 2.64 -19.81
C ILE A 115 -8.86 1.51 -20.83
N ASN A 116 -7.70 1.35 -21.44
CA ASN A 116 -7.37 0.29 -22.39
C ASN A 116 -6.13 -0.48 -21.90
N GLY A 117 -5.47 -1.23 -22.78
CA GLY A 117 -4.26 -1.99 -22.44
C GLY A 117 -3.13 -1.15 -21.81
N SER A 118 -3.12 0.18 -21.95
CA SER A 118 -2.16 1.06 -21.28
C SER A 118 -2.20 0.98 -19.75
N LEU A 119 -3.32 0.57 -19.15
CA LEU A 119 -3.42 0.36 -17.70
C LEU A 119 -2.44 -0.73 -17.21
N LEU A 120 -2.04 -1.66 -18.09
CA LEU A 120 -1.04 -2.69 -17.78
C LEU A 120 0.34 -2.09 -17.49
N LEU A 121 0.65 -0.91 -18.03
CA LEU A 121 1.93 -0.24 -17.81
C LEU A 121 2.13 0.18 -16.35
N ILE A 122 1.06 0.23 -15.55
CA ILE A 122 1.13 0.56 -14.12
C ILE A 122 1.60 -0.65 -13.30
N LEU A 123 1.33 -1.87 -13.76
CA LEU A 123 1.61 -3.10 -13.00
C LEU A 123 3.11 -3.27 -12.65
N PRO A 124 4.08 -3.02 -13.57
CA PRO A 124 5.50 -3.05 -13.23
C PRO A 124 5.91 -2.12 -12.08
N PHE A 125 5.22 -0.98 -11.92
CA PHE A 125 5.50 -0.03 -10.83
C PHE A 125 5.03 -0.51 -9.46
N THR A 126 4.44 -1.70 -9.39
CA THR A 126 4.05 -2.35 -8.13
C THR A 126 5.23 -3.06 -7.47
N PHE A 127 6.19 -3.57 -8.26
CA PHE A 127 7.41 -4.23 -7.79
C PHE A 127 8.65 -3.37 -8.08
N THR A 128 8.73 -2.21 -7.45
CA THR A 128 9.91 -1.34 -7.57
C THR A 128 11.05 -1.82 -6.68
N LEU A 129 12.27 -1.35 -6.95
CA LEU A 129 13.40 -1.52 -6.04
C LEU A 129 13.03 -1.11 -4.60
N ILE A 130 12.33 0.01 -4.46
CA ILE A 130 11.89 0.57 -3.17
C ILE A 130 10.95 -0.38 -2.42
N PHE A 131 10.12 -1.14 -3.14
CA PHE A 131 9.28 -2.19 -2.55
C PHE A 131 10.12 -3.33 -1.98
N TYR A 132 11.12 -3.81 -2.72
CA TYR A 132 12.02 -4.87 -2.26
C TYR A 132 12.94 -4.42 -1.11
N LEU A 133 13.32 -3.15 -1.06
CA LEU A 133 14.06 -2.59 0.07
C LEU A 133 13.22 -2.54 1.36
N GLY A 134 11.89 -2.59 1.26
CA GLY A 134 11.00 -2.58 2.42
C GLY A 134 10.55 -1.18 2.85
N PHE A 135 10.65 -0.17 1.99
CA PHE A 135 10.24 1.21 2.33
C PHE A 135 8.72 1.38 2.27
N TYR A 136 8.00 0.66 3.15
CA TYR A 136 6.54 0.55 3.13
C TYR A 136 5.84 1.88 3.35
N ASN A 137 6.32 2.67 4.33
CA ASN A 137 5.70 3.95 4.67
C ASN A 137 5.84 4.97 3.55
N TYR A 138 6.96 4.93 2.82
CA TYR A 138 7.16 5.76 1.64
C TYR A 138 6.15 5.41 0.54
N LEU A 139 5.98 4.12 0.24
CA LEU A 139 5.07 3.66 -0.82
C LEU A 139 3.60 3.92 -0.47
N LEU A 140 3.19 3.65 0.77
CA LEU A 140 1.86 4.03 1.28
C LEU A 140 1.67 5.55 1.25
N GLY A 141 2.71 6.31 1.63
CA GLY A 141 2.71 7.77 1.58
C GLY A 141 2.48 8.30 0.16
N ILE A 142 3.14 7.74 -0.86
CA ILE A 142 2.89 8.08 -2.27
C ILE A 142 1.45 7.78 -2.65
N ALA A 143 0.94 6.58 -2.32
CA ALA A 143 -0.42 6.20 -2.65
C ALA A 143 -1.45 7.17 -2.02
N ILE A 144 -1.26 7.51 -0.75
CA ILE A 144 -2.09 8.49 -0.02
C ILE A 144 -1.97 9.88 -0.66
N MET A 145 -0.76 10.34 -0.97
CA MET A 145 -0.52 11.64 -1.60
C MET A 145 -1.28 11.74 -2.94
N LEU A 146 -1.13 10.74 -3.81
CA LEU A 146 -1.82 10.69 -5.10
C LEU A 146 -3.35 10.65 -4.93
N TRP A 147 -3.83 9.93 -3.92
CA TRP A 147 -5.26 9.86 -3.59
C TRP A 147 -5.79 11.21 -3.13
N MET A 148 -5.07 11.89 -2.24
CA MET A 148 -5.44 13.21 -1.75
C MET A 148 -5.44 14.26 -2.87
N MET A 149 -4.40 14.25 -3.73
CA MET A 149 -4.37 15.10 -4.92
C MET A 149 -5.57 14.84 -5.83
N HIS A 150 -5.91 13.56 -6.06
CA HIS A 150 -7.11 13.21 -6.80
C HIS A 150 -8.36 13.84 -6.18
N LEU A 151 -8.60 13.66 -4.88
CA LEU A 151 -9.76 14.23 -4.19
C LEU A 151 -9.84 15.76 -4.27
N ILE A 152 -8.71 16.46 -4.04
CA ILE A 152 -8.65 17.93 -4.12
C ILE A 152 -9.02 18.43 -5.53
N THR A 153 -8.54 17.76 -6.57
CA THR A 153 -8.86 18.17 -7.96
C THR A 153 -10.32 17.91 -8.35
N GLN A 154 -11.03 17.03 -7.61
CA GLN A 154 -12.45 16.75 -7.84
C GLN A 154 -13.36 17.75 -7.11
N GLN A 155 -12.89 18.34 -6.01
CA GLN A 155 -13.63 19.38 -5.28
C GLN A 155 -13.66 20.71 -6.04
N LYS A 156 -12.66 20.97 -6.89
CA LYS A 156 -12.66 22.12 -7.80
C LYS A 156 -13.60 21.84 -8.99
N GLY A 157 -14.92 21.85 -8.74
CA GLY A 157 -15.93 22.03 -9.78
C GLY A 157 -15.75 23.39 -10.50
N PRO A 158 -16.40 23.61 -11.65
CA PRO A 158 -16.04 24.70 -12.56
C PRO A 158 -16.16 26.05 -11.85
N VAL A 159 -15.06 26.80 -11.80
CA VAL A 159 -15.06 28.23 -11.51
C VAL A 159 -15.69 28.92 -12.72
N SER A 160 -17.01 28.81 -12.87
CA SER A 160 -17.78 29.54 -13.86
C SER A 160 -19.11 29.93 -13.22
N LYS A 161 -19.15 31.14 -12.65
CA LYS A 161 -20.32 32.04 -12.48
C LYS A 161 -19.97 33.10 -11.44
N LEU A 162 -19.10 34.04 -11.80
CA LEU A 162 -18.94 35.31 -11.06
C LEU A 162 -18.79 36.52 -11.99
N HIS A 163 -19.24 36.41 -13.24
CA HIS A 163 -19.47 37.56 -14.11
C HIS A 163 -20.76 37.33 -14.91
N SER A 164 -21.88 37.78 -14.33
CA SER A 164 -23.12 38.12 -15.03
C SER A 164 -23.77 39.26 -14.27
#